data_AF-A0A328SBY5-F1
#
_entry.id   AF-A0A328SBY5-F1
#
_cell.length_a   1.000
_cell.length_b   1.000
_cell.length_c   1.000
_cell.angle_alpha   90.00
_cell.angle_beta   90.00
_cell.angle_gamma   90.00
#
_symmetry.space_group_name_H-M   'P 1'
#
loop_
_entity.id
_entity.type
_entity.pdbx_description
1 polymer ?
#
loop_
_entity_poly.entity_id
_entity_poly.type
_entity_poly.pdbx_seq_one_letter_code
_entity_poly.pdbx_strand_id
1 'polypeptide(L)'
;DSKPEYSTFSWIAMLFSAGMGIGLVFYGAAEPLSLYAVTAPEATLYSQQAMLDALKYSFFHYGISAWSVYGMVALAIAYFKYRKKEVPNISSTLKPIFGKLTEGKLGNVVDALTIFATVVGVATSLGLGAVQINSGLNYIFGVIQSINVQIIIIVIATVLFLTSAMSGINKGVKILSDTNIALAVLLMIVAIAIGPSLDIANFFIEGIGAYMNDFIRLSFRTAASGTLAQQEWVQAWTVYYWAWWISWSPFVGVFIANISKGRTIREFLTYILLVPSVFSFVWFSVFGTLAMNIATPTNPVIHMSIDQMLFGVFSQYPLALALSIIAIILVFIY
;
A
#
# COMPACT_ATOMS: atom_id res chain seq x y z
N ASP A 1 13.45 -26.74 -18.96
CA ASP A 1 13.01 -25.84 -17.88
C ASP A 1 13.59 -24.46 -18.04
N SER A 2 12.78 -23.42 -17.81
CA SER A 2 13.25 -22.03 -17.78
C SER A 2 13.83 -21.73 -16.41
N LYS A 3 14.90 -20.93 -16.35
CA LYS A 3 15.45 -20.42 -15.08
C LYS A 3 14.85 -19.04 -14.75
N PRO A 4 14.75 -18.65 -13.47
CA PRO A 4 14.40 -17.29 -13.09
C PRO A 4 15.30 -16.26 -13.75
N GLU A 5 14.69 -15.22 -14.33
CA GLU A 5 15.43 -14.14 -15.01
C GLU A 5 16.16 -13.22 -14.00
N TYR A 6 15.56 -13.05 -12.83
CA TYR A 6 16.11 -12.28 -11.72
C TYR A 6 16.39 -13.18 -10.53
N SER A 7 17.46 -12.89 -9.78
CA SER A 7 17.72 -13.55 -8.50
C SER A 7 16.55 -13.33 -7.54
N THR A 8 16.34 -14.25 -6.60
CA THR A 8 15.23 -14.15 -5.63
C THR A 8 15.27 -12.86 -4.83
N PHE A 9 16.45 -12.42 -4.41
CA PHE A 9 16.60 -11.13 -3.74
C PHE A 9 16.22 -9.94 -4.64
N SER A 10 16.73 -9.90 -5.87
CA SER A 10 16.41 -8.81 -6.82
C SER A 10 14.92 -8.79 -7.18
N TRP A 11 14.30 -9.96 -7.30
CA TRP A 11 12.88 -10.07 -7.59
C TRP A 11 12.02 -9.57 -6.43
N ILE A 12 12.35 -9.95 -5.20
CA ILE A 12 11.67 -9.45 -3.99
C ILE A 12 11.82 -7.93 -3.87
N ALA A 13 13.01 -7.38 -4.11
CA ALA A 13 13.22 -5.93 -4.11
C ALA A 13 12.33 -5.23 -5.14
N MET A 14 12.20 -5.77 -6.36
CA MET A 14 11.28 -5.20 -7.36
C MET A 14 9.80 -5.34 -6.98
N LEU A 15 9.39 -6.40 -6.27
CA LEU A 15 8.02 -6.53 -5.75
C LEU A 15 7.71 -5.39 -4.77
N PHE A 16 8.67 -5.06 -3.91
CA PHE A 16 8.53 -3.95 -2.97
C PHE A 16 8.33 -2.61 -3.68
N SER A 17 9.14 -2.33 -4.70
CA SER A 17 9.05 -1.05 -5.40
C SER A 17 7.77 -0.86 -6.22
N ALA A 18 7.09 -1.94 -6.59
CA ALA A 18 5.88 -1.87 -7.42
C ALA A 18 4.56 -2.02 -6.67
N GLY A 19 4.55 -2.73 -5.53
CA GLY A 19 3.32 -2.99 -4.79
C GLY A 19 3.26 -2.34 -3.41
N MET A 20 4.38 -1.87 -2.87
CA MET A 20 4.36 -1.02 -1.68
C MET A 20 4.55 0.41 -2.13
N GLY A 21 3.54 1.25 -1.91
CA GLY A 21 3.51 2.59 -2.46
C GLY A 21 3.20 3.65 -1.41
N ILE A 22 2.78 4.81 -1.92
CA ILE A 22 2.33 5.98 -1.17
C ILE A 22 1.34 5.61 -0.07
N GLY A 23 0.46 4.63 -0.30
CA GLY A 23 -0.53 4.17 0.68
C GLY A 23 0.05 3.77 2.04
N LEU A 24 1.22 3.11 2.09
CA LEU A 24 1.84 2.75 3.37
C LEU A 24 2.30 3.98 4.15
N VAL A 25 2.84 4.99 3.46
CA VAL A 25 3.29 6.22 4.11
C VAL A 25 2.09 7.07 4.52
N PHE A 26 1.08 7.13 3.66
CA PHE A 26 -0.16 7.87 3.88
C PHE A 26 -0.95 7.34 5.07
N TYR A 27 -1.21 6.03 5.10
CA TYR A 27 -2.05 5.40 6.11
C TYR A 27 -1.27 4.76 7.25
N GLY A 28 0.05 4.60 7.15
CA GLY A 28 0.87 3.84 8.10
C GLY A 28 0.74 4.30 9.55
N ALA A 29 0.70 5.63 9.76
CA ALA A 29 0.35 6.22 11.05
C ALA A 29 -1.14 6.54 11.15
N ALA A 30 -1.73 7.03 10.05
CA ALA A 30 -3.03 7.65 10.08
C ALA A 30 -4.19 6.65 10.28
N GLU A 31 -4.12 5.47 9.68
CA GLU A 31 -5.15 4.45 9.88
C GLU A 31 -5.13 3.91 11.30
N PRO A 32 -4.03 3.36 11.86
CA PRO A 32 -4.06 2.85 13.24
C PRO A 32 -4.49 3.91 14.25
N LEU A 33 -4.03 5.15 14.09
CA LEU A 33 -4.45 6.25 14.95
C LEU A 33 -5.96 6.54 14.83
N SER A 34 -6.48 6.59 13.60
CA SER A 34 -7.92 6.78 13.37
C SER A 34 -8.74 5.63 13.97
N LEU A 35 -8.27 4.38 13.83
CA LEU A 35 -8.95 3.19 14.34
C LEU A 35 -8.80 3.01 15.85
N TYR A 36 -7.90 3.75 16.49
CA TYR A 36 -7.71 3.75 17.94
C TYR A 36 -8.47 4.88 18.64
N ALA A 37 -8.37 6.10 18.10
CA ALA A 37 -8.72 7.33 18.80
C ALA A 37 -9.92 8.09 18.20
N VAL A 38 -10.35 7.77 16.97
CA VAL A 38 -11.40 8.53 16.27
C VAL A 38 -12.61 7.67 15.92
N THR A 39 -12.37 6.53 15.26
CA THR A 39 -13.39 5.66 14.66
C THR A 39 -13.12 4.20 15.00
N ALA A 40 -12.96 3.89 16.29
CA ALA A 40 -12.69 2.51 16.68
C ALA A 40 -13.79 1.55 16.20
N PRO A 41 -13.41 0.43 15.56
CA PRO A 41 -14.36 -0.44 14.87
C PRO A 41 -15.22 -1.29 15.81
N GLU A 42 -14.68 -1.69 16.94
CA GLU A 42 -15.27 -2.67 17.87
C GLU A 42 -15.11 -2.20 19.33
N ALA A 43 -13.87 -1.97 19.77
CA ALA A 43 -13.57 -1.55 21.13
C ALA A 43 -13.85 -0.06 21.41
N THR A 44 -13.88 0.30 22.70
CA THR A 44 -13.97 1.70 23.14
C THR A 44 -12.71 2.47 22.75
N LEU A 45 -12.87 3.70 22.27
CA LEU A 45 -11.75 4.60 21.96
C LEU A 45 -10.74 4.66 23.11
N TYR A 46 -9.47 4.76 22.76
CA TYR A 46 -8.34 4.84 23.70
C TYR A 46 -8.08 3.59 24.56
N SER A 47 -8.88 2.53 24.46
CA SER A 47 -8.66 1.30 25.21
C SER A 47 -7.50 0.46 24.63
N GLN A 48 -6.87 -0.37 25.46
CA GLN A 48 -5.83 -1.31 24.98
C GLN A 48 -6.37 -2.24 23.88
N GLN A 49 -7.63 -2.69 24.00
CA GLN A 49 -8.27 -3.49 22.95
C GLN A 49 -8.40 -2.72 21.63
N ALA A 50 -8.66 -1.40 21.67
CA ALA A 50 -8.71 -0.59 20.47
C ALA A 50 -7.34 -0.47 19.77
N MET A 51 -6.22 -0.49 20.50
CA MET A 51 -4.88 -0.51 19.88
C MET A 51 -4.65 -1.82 19.11
N LEU A 52 -5.02 -2.95 19.72
CA LEU A 52 -4.92 -4.26 19.07
C LEU A 52 -5.87 -4.36 17.88
N ASP A 53 -7.11 -3.89 18.01
CA ASP A 53 -8.07 -3.87 16.91
C ASP A 53 -7.57 -2.99 15.76
N ALA A 54 -7.02 -1.81 16.05
CA ALA A 54 -6.48 -0.92 15.04
C ALA A 54 -5.41 -1.62 14.17
N LEU A 55 -4.42 -2.25 14.79
CA LEU A 55 -3.38 -2.98 14.06
C LEU A 55 -3.92 -4.21 13.34
N LYS A 56 -4.82 -4.98 13.98
CA LYS A 56 -5.50 -6.12 13.36
C LYS A 56 -6.21 -5.74 12.06
N TYR A 57 -6.93 -4.61 12.05
CA TYR A 57 -7.60 -4.12 10.85
C TYR A 57 -6.62 -3.59 9.80
N SER A 58 -5.58 -2.84 10.19
CA SER A 58 -4.55 -2.40 9.24
C SER A 58 -3.81 -3.57 8.61
N PHE A 59 -3.54 -4.63 9.38
CA PHE A 59 -2.97 -5.89 8.87
C PHE A 59 -3.94 -6.57 7.92
N PHE A 60 -5.24 -6.56 8.21
CA PHE A 60 -6.24 -7.11 7.30
C PHE A 60 -6.33 -6.33 5.99
N HIS A 61 -6.26 -5.00 6.04
CA HIS A 61 -6.37 -4.15 4.86
C HIS A 61 -5.12 -4.18 3.96
N TYR A 62 -3.90 -4.32 4.52
CA TYR A 62 -2.63 -4.29 3.76
C TYR A 62 -1.87 -5.62 3.71
N GLY A 63 -2.41 -6.67 4.33
CA GLY A 63 -1.83 -8.00 4.40
C GLY A 63 -2.28 -8.91 3.27
N ILE A 64 -2.45 -10.20 3.60
CA ILE A 64 -2.67 -11.28 2.63
C ILE A 64 -3.87 -10.99 1.72
N SER A 65 -4.91 -10.37 2.25
CA SER A 65 -6.12 -9.99 1.51
C SER A 65 -5.79 -9.14 0.27
N ALA A 66 -5.03 -8.05 0.43
CA ALA A 66 -4.63 -7.18 -0.68
C ALA A 66 -3.73 -7.92 -1.68
N TRP A 67 -2.69 -8.58 -1.18
CA TRP A 67 -1.70 -9.27 -2.01
C TRP A 67 -2.27 -10.51 -2.72
N SER A 68 -3.36 -11.08 -2.23
CA SER A 68 -4.06 -12.16 -2.92
C SER A 68 -4.70 -11.69 -4.21
N VAL A 69 -5.26 -10.47 -4.26
CA VAL A 69 -5.82 -9.88 -5.48
C VAL A 69 -4.73 -9.74 -6.54
N TYR A 70 -3.59 -9.16 -6.13
CA TYR A 70 -2.43 -9.00 -7.02
C TYR A 70 -1.86 -10.34 -7.47
N GLY A 71 -1.68 -11.28 -6.53
CA GLY A 71 -1.14 -12.60 -6.81
C GLY A 71 -2.01 -13.39 -7.79
N MET A 72 -3.33 -13.32 -7.67
CA MET A 72 -4.26 -13.98 -8.60
C MET A 72 -4.14 -13.41 -10.02
N VAL A 73 -4.23 -12.09 -10.16
CA VAL A 73 -4.16 -11.43 -11.47
C VAL A 73 -2.78 -11.63 -12.10
N ALA A 74 -1.71 -11.44 -11.31
CA ALA A 74 -0.34 -11.63 -11.75
C ALA A 74 -0.06 -13.08 -12.19
N LEU A 75 -0.53 -14.07 -11.44
CA LEU A 75 -0.38 -15.48 -11.79
C LEU A 75 -1.08 -15.80 -13.10
N ALA A 76 -2.31 -15.31 -13.27
CA ALA A 76 -3.08 -15.52 -14.49
C ALA A 76 -2.30 -14.96 -15.70
N ILE A 77 -1.88 -13.69 -15.65
CA ILE A 77 -1.12 -13.07 -16.73
C ILE A 77 0.21 -13.82 -16.98
N ALA A 78 0.97 -14.11 -15.92
CA ALA A 78 2.26 -14.78 -16.04
C ALA A 78 2.13 -16.18 -16.67
N TYR A 79 1.10 -16.94 -16.29
CA TYR A 79 0.84 -18.25 -16.84
C TYR A 79 0.50 -18.17 -18.33
N PHE A 80 -0.42 -17.30 -18.73
CA PHE A 80 -0.79 -17.16 -20.15
C PHE A 80 0.36 -16.63 -21.00
N LYS A 81 1.09 -15.63 -20.49
CA LYS A 81 2.26 -15.07 -21.15
C LYS A 81 3.38 -16.10 -21.33
N TYR A 82 3.84 -16.75 -20.26
CA TYR A 82 5.06 -17.57 -20.31
C TYR A 82 4.81 -19.04 -20.59
N ARG A 83 3.72 -19.62 -20.08
CA ARG A 83 3.40 -21.03 -20.29
C ARG A 83 2.58 -21.26 -21.55
N LYS A 84 1.60 -20.39 -21.83
CA LYS A 84 0.75 -20.50 -23.03
C LYS A 84 1.26 -19.70 -24.23
N LYS A 85 2.24 -18.81 -24.04
CA LYS A 85 2.81 -17.95 -25.09
C LYS A 85 1.76 -17.04 -25.74
N GLU A 86 0.77 -16.63 -24.96
CA GLU A 86 -0.28 -15.70 -25.37
C GLU A 86 0.18 -14.25 -25.11
N VAL A 87 -0.56 -13.29 -25.69
CA VAL A 87 -0.37 -11.87 -25.41
C VAL A 87 -0.70 -11.60 -23.92
N PRO A 88 0.08 -10.78 -23.19
CA PRO A 88 -0.11 -10.56 -21.76
C PRO A 88 -1.27 -9.62 -21.40
N ASN A 89 -2.43 -9.83 -22.03
CA ASN A 89 -3.66 -9.09 -21.77
C ASN A 89 -4.54 -9.84 -20.76
N ILE A 90 -5.36 -9.12 -19.99
CA ILE A 90 -6.33 -9.75 -19.08
C ILE A 90 -7.33 -10.57 -19.89
N SER A 91 -7.79 -10.09 -21.05
CA SER A 91 -8.66 -10.84 -21.96
C SER A 91 -8.13 -12.24 -22.30
N SER A 92 -6.82 -12.38 -22.51
CA SER A 92 -6.16 -13.64 -22.85
C SER A 92 -6.24 -14.66 -21.72
N THR A 93 -6.29 -14.21 -20.47
CA THR A 93 -6.46 -15.09 -19.30
C THR A 93 -7.84 -15.74 -19.22
N LEU A 94 -8.84 -15.16 -19.91
CA LEU A 94 -10.22 -15.63 -19.92
C LEU A 94 -10.51 -16.64 -21.04
N LYS A 95 -9.51 -16.95 -21.89
CA LYS A 95 -9.64 -17.88 -23.02
C LYS A 95 -10.15 -19.27 -22.63
N PRO A 96 -9.84 -19.86 -21.46
CA PRO A 96 -10.43 -21.14 -21.05
C PRO A 96 -11.94 -21.10 -20.83
N ILE A 97 -12.51 -19.93 -20.54
CA ILE A 97 -13.93 -19.76 -20.25
C ILE A 97 -14.68 -19.34 -21.50
N PHE A 98 -14.17 -18.34 -22.22
CA PHE A 98 -14.88 -17.73 -23.37
C PHE A 98 -14.29 -18.10 -24.74
N GLY A 99 -13.22 -18.88 -24.79
CA GLY A 99 -12.60 -19.33 -26.05
C GLY A 99 -12.23 -18.16 -26.98
N LYS A 100 -12.56 -18.31 -28.27
CA LYS A 100 -12.27 -17.32 -29.32
C LYS A 100 -12.97 -15.97 -29.12
N LEU A 101 -14.00 -15.87 -28.26
CA LEU A 101 -14.65 -14.58 -27.97
C LEU A 101 -13.68 -13.57 -27.36
N THR A 102 -12.64 -14.05 -26.68
CA THR A 102 -11.55 -13.22 -26.13
C THR A 102 -10.69 -12.53 -27.18
N GLU A 103 -10.74 -12.99 -28.45
CA GLU A 103 -10.02 -12.38 -29.58
C GLU A 103 -10.89 -11.34 -30.32
N GLY A 104 -12.16 -11.17 -29.92
CA GLY A 104 -13.12 -10.26 -30.54
C GLY A 104 -13.57 -9.13 -29.60
N LYS A 105 -14.84 -8.72 -29.75
CA LYS A 105 -15.42 -7.58 -29.00
C LYS A 105 -15.34 -7.76 -27.48
N LEU A 106 -15.55 -8.98 -26.98
CA LEU A 106 -15.49 -9.25 -25.54
C LEU A 106 -14.08 -8.99 -24.99
N GLY A 107 -13.04 -9.45 -25.70
CA GLY A 107 -11.66 -9.18 -25.33
C GLY A 107 -11.35 -7.68 -25.29
N ASN A 108 -11.76 -6.95 -26.33
CA ASN A 108 -11.56 -5.50 -26.41
C ASN A 108 -12.24 -4.76 -25.25
N VAL A 109 -13.45 -5.18 -24.85
CA VAL A 109 -14.15 -4.58 -23.69
C VAL A 109 -13.40 -4.87 -22.39
N VAL A 110 -12.95 -6.12 -22.18
CA VAL A 110 -12.17 -6.48 -20.98
C VAL A 110 -10.87 -5.70 -20.90
N ASP A 111 -10.14 -5.59 -22.00
CA ASP A 111 -8.87 -4.87 -22.03
C ASP A 111 -9.08 -3.35 -21.90
N ALA A 112 -10.16 -2.78 -22.45
CA ALA A 112 -10.52 -1.39 -22.24
C ALA A 112 -10.88 -1.09 -20.78
N LEU A 113 -11.67 -1.95 -20.14
CA LEU A 113 -11.97 -1.85 -18.69
C LEU A 113 -10.69 -1.98 -17.85
N THR A 114 -9.77 -2.84 -18.27
CA THR A 114 -8.47 -3.03 -17.62
C THR A 114 -7.62 -1.76 -17.66
N ILE A 115 -7.54 -1.11 -18.83
CA ILE A 115 -6.85 0.17 -19.00
C ILE A 115 -7.51 1.25 -18.15
N PHE A 116 -8.85 1.35 -18.19
CA PHE A 116 -9.60 2.30 -17.40
C PHE A 116 -9.36 2.13 -15.90
N ALA A 117 -9.48 0.91 -15.37
CA ALA A 117 -9.22 0.59 -13.97
C ALA A 117 -7.78 0.95 -13.56
N THR A 118 -6.81 0.65 -14.43
CA THR A 118 -5.39 1.01 -14.22
C THR A 118 -5.20 2.52 -14.13
N VAL A 119 -5.77 3.30 -15.05
CA VAL A 119 -5.67 4.76 -15.05
C VAL A 119 -6.28 5.35 -13.78
N VAL A 120 -7.47 4.87 -13.36
CA VAL A 120 -8.13 5.33 -12.14
C VAL A 120 -7.33 4.98 -10.87
N GLY A 121 -6.79 3.77 -10.80
CA GLY A 121 -5.97 3.33 -9.65
C GLY A 121 -4.65 4.11 -9.53
N VAL A 122 -3.97 4.33 -10.65
CA VAL A 122 -2.73 5.13 -10.71
C VAL A 122 -3.01 6.60 -10.37
N ALA A 123 -4.09 7.18 -10.92
CA ALA A 123 -4.48 8.56 -10.63
C ALA A 123 -4.80 8.79 -9.14
N THR A 124 -5.49 7.85 -8.50
CA THR A 124 -5.74 7.90 -7.05
C THR A 124 -4.44 7.96 -6.26
N SER A 125 -3.49 7.06 -6.56
CA SER A 125 -2.21 6.99 -5.84
C SER A 125 -1.37 8.26 -6.04
N LEU A 126 -1.31 8.77 -7.28
CA LEU A 126 -0.62 10.02 -7.61
C LEU A 126 -1.25 11.22 -6.89
N GLY A 127 -2.58 11.27 -6.80
CA GLY A 127 -3.32 12.29 -6.06
C GLY A 127 -2.99 12.25 -4.56
N LEU A 128 -3.05 11.07 -3.94
CA LEU A 128 -2.68 10.88 -2.53
C LEU A 128 -1.24 11.34 -2.26
N GLY A 129 -0.31 11.01 -3.16
CA GLY A 129 1.10 11.43 -3.04
C GLY A 129 1.26 12.93 -3.10
N ALA A 130 0.63 13.58 -4.08
CA ALA A 130 0.70 15.03 -4.24
C ALA A 130 0.09 15.77 -3.04
N VAL A 131 -1.06 15.30 -2.54
CA VAL A 131 -1.68 15.83 -1.33
C VAL A 131 -0.73 15.66 -0.15
N GLN A 132 -0.20 14.46 0.09
CA GLN A 132 0.68 14.19 1.22
C GLN A 132 1.99 15.00 1.18
N ILE A 133 2.60 15.16 0.00
CA ILE A 133 3.78 16.01 -0.17
C ILE A 133 3.43 17.47 0.14
N ASN A 134 2.34 18.00 -0.43
CA ASN A 134 1.93 19.38 -0.15
C ASN A 134 1.64 19.58 1.33
N SER A 135 0.98 18.63 1.97
CA SER A 135 0.65 18.62 3.40
C SER A 135 1.89 18.57 4.29
N GLY A 136 2.87 17.75 3.94
CA GLY A 136 4.16 17.70 4.64
C GLY A 136 4.93 19.03 4.51
N LEU A 137 5.01 19.57 3.30
CA LEU A 137 5.63 20.88 3.04
C LEU A 137 4.91 22.02 3.78
N ASN A 138 3.58 21.95 3.87
CA ASN A 138 2.79 22.88 4.68
C ASN A 138 3.16 22.78 6.16
N TYR A 139 3.20 21.55 6.68
CA TYR A 139 3.45 21.31 8.09
C TYR A 139 4.84 21.79 8.54
N ILE A 140 5.89 21.54 7.75
CA ILE A 140 7.28 21.86 8.14
C ILE A 140 7.78 23.22 7.65
N PHE A 141 7.28 23.71 6.51
CA PHE A 141 7.77 24.96 5.88
C PHE A 141 6.68 26.02 5.68
N GLY A 142 5.43 25.75 6.05
CA GLY A 142 4.32 26.69 5.87
C GLY A 142 3.91 26.90 4.42
N VAL A 143 4.31 26.02 3.48
CA VAL A 143 3.88 26.10 2.08
C VAL A 143 2.36 26.00 1.99
N ILE A 144 1.72 26.86 1.20
CA ILE A 144 0.25 26.88 1.08
C ILE A 144 -0.26 25.51 0.62
N GLN A 145 -1.23 24.96 1.36
CA GLN A 145 -1.93 23.74 0.94
C GLN A 145 -3.02 24.12 -0.06
N SER A 146 -2.81 23.81 -1.33
CA SER A 146 -3.77 24.16 -2.39
C SER A 146 -3.66 23.22 -3.58
N ILE A 147 -4.76 23.08 -4.32
CA ILE A 147 -4.80 22.28 -5.55
C ILE A 147 -3.76 22.73 -6.58
N ASN A 148 -3.43 24.03 -6.62
CA ASN A 148 -2.41 24.56 -7.53
C ASN A 148 -1.01 24.02 -7.19
N VAL A 149 -0.66 23.94 -5.90
CA VAL A 149 0.63 23.39 -5.46
C VAL A 149 0.68 21.87 -5.73
N GLN A 150 -0.42 21.16 -5.49
CA GLN A 150 -0.53 19.73 -5.81
C GLN A 150 -0.35 19.46 -7.31
N ILE A 151 -0.98 20.27 -8.19
CA ILE A 151 -0.79 20.18 -9.64
C ILE A 151 0.68 20.42 -10.01
N ILE A 152 1.35 21.42 -9.41
CA ILE A 152 2.77 21.69 -9.64
C ILE A 152 3.63 20.47 -9.25
N ILE A 153 3.38 19.88 -8.08
CA ILE A 153 4.08 18.66 -7.62
C ILE A 153 3.91 17.53 -8.64
N ILE A 154 2.68 17.29 -9.10
CA ILE A 154 2.37 16.26 -10.10
C ILE A 154 3.10 16.53 -11.42
N VAL A 155 3.09 17.77 -11.92
CA VAL A 155 3.77 18.14 -13.16
C VAL A 155 5.27 17.93 -13.05
N ILE A 156 5.89 18.33 -11.93
CA ILE A 156 7.32 18.11 -11.69
C ILE A 156 7.63 16.61 -11.67
N ALA A 157 6.89 15.82 -10.88
CA ALA A 157 7.08 14.37 -10.81
C ALA A 157 6.91 13.70 -12.19
N THR A 158 5.92 14.14 -12.97
CA THR A 158 5.67 13.63 -14.32
C THR A 158 6.83 13.94 -15.27
N VAL A 159 7.35 15.17 -15.26
CA VAL A 159 8.50 15.57 -16.10
C VAL A 159 9.75 14.75 -15.74
N LEU A 160 10.01 14.56 -14.44
CA LEU A 160 11.13 13.75 -13.98
C LEU A 160 10.97 12.28 -14.38
N PHE A 161 9.77 11.72 -14.23
CA PHE A 161 9.46 10.36 -14.65
C PHE A 161 9.65 10.17 -16.16
N LEU A 162 9.13 11.07 -16.99
CA LEU A 162 9.28 11.00 -18.45
C LEU A 162 10.75 11.11 -18.87
N THR A 163 11.52 12.00 -18.23
CA THR A 163 12.96 12.14 -18.49
C THR A 163 13.73 10.86 -18.09
N SER A 164 13.38 10.25 -16.96
CA SER A 164 13.92 8.96 -16.51
C SER A 164 13.57 7.83 -17.50
N ALA A 165 12.33 7.81 -17.98
CA ALA A 165 11.88 6.81 -18.95
C ALA A 165 12.62 6.93 -20.30
N MET A 166 12.86 8.17 -20.77
CA MET A 166 13.57 8.43 -22.03
C MET A 166 15.07 8.15 -21.97
N SER A 167 15.70 8.29 -20.79
CA SER A 167 17.15 8.07 -20.59
C SER A 167 17.55 6.60 -20.38
N GLY A 168 16.58 5.68 -20.35
CA GLY A 168 16.79 4.24 -20.22
C GLY A 168 16.16 3.68 -18.94
N ILE A 169 14.88 3.28 -19.06
CA ILE A 169 14.01 2.74 -17.99
C ILE A 169 14.73 1.78 -17.03
N ASN A 170 15.57 0.87 -17.54
CA ASN A 170 16.13 -0.21 -16.73
C ASN A 170 17.10 0.26 -15.64
N LYS A 171 17.84 1.36 -15.84
CA LYS A 171 18.78 1.87 -14.82
C LYS A 171 18.09 2.85 -13.87
N GLY A 172 17.30 3.78 -14.40
CA GLY A 172 16.61 4.81 -13.61
C GLY A 172 15.62 4.22 -12.62
N VAL A 173 14.71 3.35 -13.10
CA VAL A 173 13.70 2.70 -12.25
C VAL A 173 14.36 1.86 -11.16
N LYS A 174 15.45 1.14 -11.48
CA LYS A 174 16.17 0.33 -10.50
C LYS A 174 16.82 1.19 -9.40
N ILE A 175 17.49 2.28 -9.75
CA ILE A 175 18.13 3.16 -8.75
C ILE A 175 17.10 3.82 -7.85
N LEU A 176 16.00 4.33 -8.43
CA LEU A 176 14.91 4.93 -7.66
C LEU A 176 14.27 3.89 -6.72
N SER A 177 14.00 2.69 -7.24
CA SER A 177 13.48 1.55 -6.47
C SER A 177 14.38 1.16 -5.29
N ASP A 178 15.69 0.98 -5.53
CA ASP A 178 16.67 0.61 -4.51
C ASP A 178 16.80 1.72 -3.45
N THR A 179 16.86 2.98 -3.88
CA THR A 179 16.93 4.16 -2.99
C THR A 179 15.69 4.25 -2.11
N ASN A 180 14.52 4.02 -2.69
CA ASN A 180 13.26 4.14 -1.99
C ASN A 180 13.10 3.08 -0.89
N ILE A 181 13.47 1.83 -1.18
CA ILE A 181 13.50 0.76 -0.17
C ILE A 181 14.49 1.11 0.94
N ALA A 182 15.68 1.61 0.59
CA ALA A 182 16.67 2.01 1.58
C ALA A 182 16.16 3.14 2.48
N LEU A 183 15.48 4.15 1.93
CA LEU A 183 14.85 5.23 2.69
C LEU A 183 13.72 4.72 3.58
N ALA A 184 12.87 3.82 3.10
CA ALA A 184 11.78 3.23 3.87
C ALA A 184 12.30 2.43 5.07
N VAL A 185 13.32 1.59 4.84
CA VAL A 185 13.97 0.83 5.90
C VAL A 185 14.69 1.75 6.89
N LEU A 186 15.39 2.78 6.41
CA LEU A 186 16.04 3.78 7.26
C LEU A 186 15.02 4.49 8.14
N LEU A 187 13.92 4.98 7.56
CA LEU A 187 12.86 5.67 8.29
C LEU A 187 12.28 4.77 9.39
N MET A 188 12.04 3.50 9.07
CA MET A 188 11.51 2.52 10.02
C MET A 188 12.50 2.23 11.17
N ILE A 189 13.79 2.02 10.86
CA ILE A 189 14.83 1.79 11.88
C ILE A 189 14.95 2.99 12.81
N VAL A 190 14.97 4.21 12.27
CA VAL A 190 15.04 5.43 13.08
C VAL A 190 13.78 5.57 13.94
N ALA A 191 12.59 5.32 13.38
CA ALA A 191 11.32 5.35 14.12
C ALA A 191 11.28 4.32 15.27
N ILE A 192 11.81 3.11 15.06
CA ILE A 192 11.95 2.11 16.13
C ILE A 192 12.91 2.61 17.22
N ALA A 193 14.03 3.22 16.83
CA ALA A 193 15.07 3.65 17.76
C ALA A 193 14.64 4.82 18.66
N ILE A 194 13.85 5.76 18.13
CA ILE A 194 13.35 6.93 18.88
C ILE A 194 12.00 6.68 19.54
N GLY A 195 11.26 5.67 19.08
CA GLY A 195 9.93 5.33 19.55
C GLY A 195 9.96 4.30 20.68
N PRO A 196 8.77 3.87 21.13
CA PRO A 196 8.63 2.85 22.16
C PRO A 196 8.87 1.45 21.58
N SER A 197 10.15 1.08 21.43
CA SER A 197 10.58 -0.14 20.73
C SER A 197 9.99 -1.43 21.30
N LEU A 198 9.78 -1.49 22.63
CA LEU A 198 9.16 -2.64 23.29
C LEU A 198 7.68 -2.77 22.92
N ASP A 199 6.94 -1.66 22.92
CA ASP A 199 5.52 -1.66 22.53
C ASP A 199 5.38 -2.05 21.06
N ILE A 200 6.22 -1.51 20.17
CA ILE A 200 6.24 -1.86 18.75
C ILE A 200 6.40 -3.39 18.59
N ALA A 201 7.36 -3.99 19.30
CA ALA A 201 7.60 -5.43 19.23
C ALA A 201 6.44 -6.26 19.80
N ASN A 202 5.89 -5.87 20.94
CA ASN A 202 4.75 -6.56 21.57
C ASN A 202 3.51 -6.49 20.68
N PHE A 203 3.15 -5.30 20.20
CA PHE A 203 1.99 -5.09 19.34
C PHE A 203 2.15 -5.75 17.97
N PHE A 204 3.38 -5.89 17.45
CA PHE A 204 3.63 -6.69 16.25
C PHE A 204 3.27 -8.17 16.47
N ILE A 205 3.75 -8.76 17.56
CA ILE A 205 3.51 -10.17 17.87
C ILE A 205 2.02 -10.41 18.17
N GLU A 206 1.42 -9.61 19.06
CA GLU A 206 0.01 -9.74 19.41
C GLU A 206 -0.91 -9.42 18.23
N GLY A 207 -0.59 -8.39 17.45
CA GLY A 207 -1.33 -8.03 16.25
C GLY A 207 -1.35 -9.15 15.21
N ILE A 208 -0.24 -9.89 15.02
CA ILE A 208 -0.21 -11.07 14.15
C ILE A 208 -1.15 -12.15 14.69
N GLY A 209 -1.08 -12.44 15.99
CA GLY A 209 -1.96 -13.44 16.63
C GLY A 209 -3.44 -13.09 16.47
N ALA A 210 -3.79 -11.82 16.73
CA ALA A 210 -5.15 -11.32 16.59
C ALA A 210 -5.63 -11.35 15.13
N TYR A 211 -4.78 -10.94 14.18
CA TYR A 211 -5.06 -11.02 12.75
C TYR A 211 -5.32 -12.46 12.31
N MET A 212 -4.47 -13.41 12.70
CA MET A 212 -4.64 -14.83 12.35
C MET A 212 -5.92 -15.42 12.94
N ASN A 213 -6.25 -15.07 14.19
CA ASN A 213 -7.45 -15.55 14.87
C ASN A 213 -8.74 -15.03 14.20
N ASP A 214 -8.75 -13.74 13.84
CA ASP A 214 -9.96 -13.08 13.34
C ASP A 214 -10.06 -13.07 11.80
N PHE A 215 -9.05 -13.57 11.07
CA PHE A 215 -8.96 -13.46 9.61
C PHE A 215 -10.25 -13.86 8.88
N ILE A 216 -10.83 -15.00 9.24
CA ILE A 216 -12.08 -15.48 8.64
C ILE A 216 -13.24 -14.55 9.00
N ARG A 217 -13.37 -14.14 10.27
CA ARG A 217 -14.43 -13.22 10.72
C ARG A 217 -14.37 -11.89 9.97
N LEU A 218 -13.18 -11.31 9.85
CA LEU A 218 -12.95 -10.04 9.15
C LEU A 218 -13.28 -10.15 7.65
N SER A 219 -12.95 -11.29 7.03
CA SER A 219 -13.26 -11.57 5.62
C SER A 219 -14.76 -11.54 5.30
N PHE A 220 -15.62 -11.81 6.27
CA PHE A 220 -17.08 -11.82 6.11
C PHE A 220 -17.79 -10.70 6.88
N ARG A 221 -17.05 -9.70 7.39
CA ARG A 221 -17.64 -8.59 8.16
C ARG A 221 -18.35 -7.60 7.24
N THR A 222 -19.67 -7.73 7.15
CA THR A 222 -20.54 -6.80 6.40
C THR A 222 -21.22 -5.74 7.28
N ALA A 223 -21.19 -5.92 8.61
CA ALA A 223 -22.00 -5.15 9.56
C ALA A 223 -23.52 -5.18 9.28
N ALA A 224 -24.03 -6.26 8.66
CA ALA A 224 -25.46 -6.39 8.32
C ALA A 224 -26.41 -6.31 9.53
N SER A 225 -25.99 -6.83 10.69
CA SER A 225 -26.71 -6.73 11.97
C SER A 225 -26.21 -5.59 12.87
N GLY A 226 -25.29 -4.75 12.36
CA GLY A 226 -24.69 -3.65 13.10
C GLY A 226 -25.48 -2.35 13.01
N THR A 227 -25.01 -1.34 13.72
CA THR A 227 -25.50 0.04 13.62
C THR A 227 -25.14 0.67 12.27
N LEU A 228 -25.83 1.75 11.88
CA LEU A 228 -25.49 2.50 10.67
C LEU A 228 -24.03 2.97 10.68
N ALA A 229 -23.53 3.46 11.82
CA ALA A 229 -22.13 3.86 11.98
C ALA A 229 -21.15 2.72 11.71
N GLN A 230 -21.47 1.49 12.10
CA GLN A 230 -20.64 0.31 11.81
C GLN A 230 -20.66 -0.05 10.32
N GLN A 231 -21.79 0.13 9.64
CA GLN A 231 -21.90 -0.08 8.19
C GLN A 231 -21.11 0.98 7.42
N GLU A 232 -21.24 2.24 7.81
CA GLU A 232 -20.46 3.37 7.25
C GLU A 232 -18.96 3.16 7.47
N TRP A 233 -18.56 2.66 8.64
CA TRP A 233 -17.16 2.31 8.91
C TRP A 233 -16.65 1.24 7.96
N VAL A 234 -17.41 0.16 7.74
CA VAL A 234 -17.03 -0.92 6.81
C VAL A 234 -16.90 -0.38 5.38
N GLN A 235 -17.77 0.55 4.98
CA GLN A 235 -17.69 1.21 3.68
C GLN A 235 -16.46 2.10 3.55
N ALA A 236 -16.21 2.96 4.55
CA ALA A 236 -15.13 3.93 4.56
C ALA A 236 -13.73 3.31 4.62
N TRP A 237 -13.59 2.13 5.24
CA TRP A 237 -12.31 1.45 5.39
C TRP A 237 -12.22 0.19 4.53
N THR A 238 -12.93 -0.87 4.91
CA THR A 238 -12.74 -2.19 4.31
C THR A 238 -13.17 -2.24 2.85
N VAL A 239 -14.35 -1.69 2.51
CA VAL A 239 -14.83 -1.66 1.10
C VAL A 239 -13.98 -0.70 0.27
N TYR A 240 -13.59 0.45 0.82
CA TYR A 240 -12.66 1.38 0.18
C TYR A 240 -11.35 0.67 -0.22
N TYR A 241 -10.71 -0.04 0.71
CA TYR A 241 -9.48 -0.77 0.42
C TYR A 241 -9.68 -1.87 -0.62
N TRP A 242 -10.75 -2.66 -0.51
CA TRP A 242 -11.05 -3.67 -1.54
C TRP A 242 -11.23 -3.05 -2.93
N ALA A 243 -11.99 -1.97 -3.04
CA ALA A 243 -12.19 -1.27 -4.30
C ALA A 243 -10.86 -0.73 -4.85
N TRP A 244 -10.02 -0.15 -3.99
CA TRP A 244 -8.70 0.35 -4.36
C TRP A 244 -7.80 -0.78 -4.87
N TRP A 245 -7.65 -1.88 -4.12
CA TRP A 245 -6.81 -3.01 -4.50
C TRP A 245 -7.29 -3.70 -5.78
N ILE A 246 -8.60 -3.87 -5.97
CA ILE A 246 -9.16 -4.43 -7.19
C ILE A 246 -8.88 -3.52 -8.39
N SER A 247 -9.09 -2.22 -8.27
CA SER A 247 -8.85 -1.26 -9.36
C SER A 247 -7.38 -1.23 -9.79
N TRP A 248 -6.46 -1.39 -8.84
CA TRP A 248 -5.02 -1.33 -9.09
C TRP A 248 -4.43 -2.68 -9.53
N SER A 249 -5.16 -3.77 -9.30
CA SER A 249 -4.68 -5.13 -9.56
C SER A 249 -4.21 -5.43 -10.98
N PRO A 250 -4.77 -4.85 -12.07
CA PRO A 250 -4.27 -5.16 -13.40
C PRO A 250 -2.88 -4.55 -13.65
N PHE A 251 -2.65 -3.32 -13.20
CA PHE A 251 -1.35 -2.67 -13.30
C PHE A 251 -0.27 -3.44 -12.53
N VAL A 252 -0.52 -3.68 -11.25
CA VAL A 252 0.40 -4.42 -10.38
C VAL A 252 0.58 -5.85 -10.91
N GLY A 253 -0.50 -6.48 -11.36
CA GLY A 253 -0.50 -7.83 -11.92
C GLY A 253 0.38 -7.97 -13.15
N VAL A 254 0.28 -7.04 -14.11
CA VAL A 254 1.14 -7.02 -15.31
C VAL A 254 2.60 -6.84 -14.92
N PHE A 255 2.90 -5.90 -14.00
CA PHE A 255 4.27 -5.67 -13.54
C PHE A 255 4.87 -6.94 -12.91
N ILE A 256 4.17 -7.51 -11.92
CA ILE A 256 4.62 -8.70 -11.20
C ILE A 256 4.78 -9.86 -12.19
N ALA A 257 3.85 -10.05 -13.12
CA ALA A 257 3.97 -11.07 -14.15
C ALA A 257 5.26 -10.86 -14.95
N ASN A 258 5.55 -9.66 -15.43
CA ASN A 258 6.73 -9.38 -16.24
C ASN A 258 8.05 -9.76 -15.56
N ILE A 259 8.20 -9.53 -14.26
CA ILE A 259 9.43 -9.84 -13.53
C ILE A 259 9.53 -11.29 -13.01
N SER A 260 8.50 -12.11 -13.20
CA SER A 260 8.36 -13.43 -12.56
C SER A 260 8.63 -14.63 -13.49
N LYS A 261 9.24 -14.41 -14.65
CA LYS A 261 9.55 -15.47 -15.63
C LYS A 261 10.44 -16.54 -14.99
N GLY A 262 10.09 -17.81 -15.18
CA GLY A 262 10.89 -18.96 -14.76
C GLY A 262 10.74 -19.39 -13.30
N ARG A 263 9.86 -18.73 -12.53
CA ARG A 263 9.52 -19.14 -11.16
C ARG A 263 8.44 -20.21 -11.14
N THR A 264 8.47 -21.07 -10.12
CA THR A 264 7.38 -22.03 -9.90
C THR A 264 6.15 -21.32 -9.34
N ILE A 265 4.95 -21.85 -9.59
CA ILE A 265 3.70 -21.28 -9.06
C ILE A 265 3.71 -21.22 -7.53
N ARG A 266 4.23 -22.28 -6.88
CA ARG A 266 4.35 -22.33 -5.42
C ARG A 266 5.24 -21.21 -4.90
N GLU A 267 6.46 -21.09 -5.43
CA GLU A 267 7.38 -20.03 -5.07
C GLU A 267 6.76 -18.66 -5.29
N PHE A 268 6.22 -18.42 -6.49
CA PHE A 268 5.55 -17.17 -6.85
C PHE A 268 4.50 -16.74 -5.81
N LEU A 269 3.54 -17.63 -5.51
CA LEU A 269 2.45 -17.32 -4.57
C LEU A 269 2.95 -17.15 -3.14
N THR A 270 3.87 -18.00 -2.67
CA THR A 270 4.41 -17.88 -1.31
C THR A 270 5.06 -16.52 -1.07
N TYR A 271 5.92 -16.07 -2.00
CA TYR A 271 6.64 -14.81 -1.82
C TYR A 271 5.73 -13.57 -2.00
N ILE A 272 4.84 -13.58 -2.99
CA ILE A 272 3.93 -12.44 -3.23
C ILE A 272 2.95 -12.23 -2.08
N LEU A 273 2.48 -13.31 -1.45
CA LEU A 273 1.57 -13.21 -0.32
C LEU A 273 2.29 -12.84 0.98
N LEU A 274 3.42 -13.49 1.28
CA LEU A 274 4.02 -13.39 2.61
C LEU A 274 4.96 -12.19 2.75
N VAL A 275 5.86 -11.96 1.79
CA VAL A 275 6.92 -10.96 1.97
C VAL A 275 6.36 -9.54 2.13
N PRO A 276 5.46 -9.09 1.25
CA PRO A 276 4.91 -7.75 1.40
C PRO A 276 3.95 -7.64 2.59
N SER A 277 3.18 -8.69 2.91
CA SER A 277 2.30 -8.69 4.09
C SER A 277 3.10 -8.52 5.38
N VAL A 278 4.20 -9.26 5.54
CA VAL A 278 5.07 -9.14 6.72
C VAL A 278 5.66 -7.73 6.81
N PHE A 279 6.11 -7.17 5.69
CA PHE A 279 6.59 -5.79 5.71
C PHE A 279 5.49 -4.81 6.13
N SER A 280 4.28 -4.90 5.54
CA SER A 280 3.15 -4.08 5.94
C SER A 280 2.89 -4.20 7.44
N PHE A 281 2.93 -5.42 7.99
CA PHE A 281 2.69 -5.64 9.42
C PHE A 281 3.74 -4.93 10.28
N VAL A 282 5.02 -5.07 9.93
CA VAL A 282 6.09 -4.34 10.62
C VAL A 282 5.90 -2.83 10.48
N TRP A 283 5.59 -2.34 9.29
CA TRP A 283 5.38 -0.91 9.02
C TRP A 283 4.25 -0.33 9.88
N PHE A 284 3.08 -0.96 9.88
CA PHE A 284 1.94 -0.54 10.70
C PHE A 284 2.21 -0.71 12.20
N SER A 285 2.93 -1.75 12.62
CA SER A 285 3.36 -1.86 14.01
C SER A 285 4.29 -0.72 14.43
N VAL A 286 5.18 -0.26 13.56
CA VAL A 286 6.08 0.85 13.87
C VAL A 286 5.29 2.16 13.90
N PHE A 287 4.80 2.62 12.75
CA PHE A 287 4.19 3.95 12.65
C PHE A 287 2.84 4.05 13.34
N GLY A 288 2.06 2.96 13.36
CA GLY A 288 0.81 2.89 14.09
C GLY A 288 1.02 2.97 15.60
N THR A 289 1.98 2.22 16.16
CA THR A 289 2.29 2.31 17.59
C THR A 289 2.83 3.69 17.96
N LEU A 290 3.71 4.28 17.13
CA LEU A 290 4.18 5.65 17.33
C LEU A 290 3.01 6.63 17.44
N ALA A 291 2.02 6.49 16.55
CA ALA A 291 0.87 7.37 16.49
C ALA A 291 -0.12 7.14 17.64
N MET A 292 -0.42 5.89 17.98
CA MET A 292 -1.34 5.55 19.06
C MET A 292 -0.78 5.89 20.44
N ASN A 293 0.53 5.74 20.67
CA ASN A 293 1.12 6.02 21.99
C ASN A 293 1.16 7.50 22.36
N ILE A 294 1.10 8.41 21.39
CA ILE A 294 0.96 9.85 21.67
C ILE A 294 -0.50 10.28 21.79
N ALA A 295 -1.45 9.43 21.42
CA ALA A 295 -2.83 9.82 21.24
C ALA A 295 -3.55 9.92 22.58
N THR A 296 -4.00 11.13 22.88
CA THR A 296 -4.88 11.44 24.01
C THR A 296 -6.04 12.29 23.51
N PRO A 297 -7.17 12.36 24.23
CA PRO A 297 -8.30 13.20 23.83
C PRO A 297 -7.98 14.69 23.64
N THR A 298 -6.84 15.16 24.18
CA THR A 298 -6.38 16.55 24.07
C THR A 298 -5.24 16.72 23.06
N ASN A 299 -4.67 15.65 22.51
CA ASN A 299 -3.59 15.75 21.55
C ASN A 299 -4.14 16.21 20.19
N PRO A 300 -3.69 17.36 19.63
CA PRO A 300 -4.24 17.89 18.39
C PRO A 300 -4.03 16.98 17.16
N VAL A 301 -3.08 16.05 17.21
CA VAL A 301 -2.77 15.14 16.08
C VAL A 301 -4.00 14.31 15.67
N ILE A 302 -4.87 13.95 16.61
CA ILE A 302 -6.08 13.15 16.32
C ILE A 302 -7.13 13.91 15.50
N HIS A 303 -7.01 15.24 15.42
CA HIS A 303 -7.91 16.13 14.68
C HIS A 303 -7.30 16.62 13.37
N MET A 304 -6.06 16.23 13.06
CA MET A 304 -5.43 16.55 11.79
C MET A 304 -6.05 15.76 10.65
N SER A 305 -5.94 16.29 9.43
CA SER A 305 -6.30 15.53 8.23
C SER A 305 -5.39 14.31 8.07
N ILE A 306 -5.91 13.25 7.42
CA ILE A 306 -5.18 11.98 7.22
C ILE A 306 -3.81 12.23 6.56
N ASP A 307 -3.76 13.15 5.60
CA ASP A 307 -2.54 13.54 4.87
C ASP A 307 -1.51 14.30 5.71
N GLN A 308 -1.91 14.95 6.80
CA GLN A 308 -1.00 15.65 7.72
C GLN A 308 -0.61 14.82 8.95
N MET A 309 -1.41 13.81 9.28
CA MET A 309 -1.32 13.08 10.55
C MET A 309 0.07 12.47 10.80
N LEU A 310 0.72 11.91 9.77
CA LEU A 310 2.08 11.36 9.88
C LEU A 310 3.09 12.43 10.37
N PHE A 311 3.02 13.64 9.80
CA PHE A 311 3.93 14.73 10.15
C PHE A 311 3.62 15.27 11.55
N GLY A 312 2.33 15.31 11.91
CA GLY A 312 1.88 15.56 13.27
C GLY A 312 2.46 14.58 14.28
N VAL A 313 2.44 13.27 13.97
CA VAL A 313 3.04 12.23 14.81
C VAL A 313 4.54 12.46 14.95
N PHE A 314 5.27 12.68 13.85
CA PHE A 314 6.71 12.93 13.90
C PHE A 314 7.09 14.14 14.74
N SER A 315 6.25 15.19 14.80
CA SER A 315 6.49 16.36 15.66
C SER A 315 6.60 16.05 17.15
N GLN A 316 6.04 14.91 17.59
CA GLN A 316 6.06 14.47 18.98
C GLN A 316 7.28 13.61 19.33
N TYR A 317 8.16 13.35 18.36
CA TYR A 317 9.37 12.55 18.53
C TYR A 317 10.64 13.35 18.18
N PRO A 318 11.82 12.94 18.72
CA PRO A 318 13.10 13.49 18.29
C PRO A 318 13.30 13.36 16.77
N LEU A 319 14.12 14.23 16.19
CA LEU A 319 14.41 14.23 14.75
C LEU A 319 13.19 14.50 13.84
N ALA A 320 12.11 15.08 14.38
CA ALA A 320 10.87 15.39 13.67
C ALA A 320 11.08 15.90 12.24
N LEU A 321 11.87 16.97 12.07
CA LEU A 321 12.15 17.56 10.76
C LEU A 321 12.80 16.56 9.79
N ALA A 322 13.77 15.77 10.27
CA ALA A 322 14.46 14.79 9.43
C ALA A 322 13.51 13.67 9.00
N LEU A 323 12.67 13.15 9.90
CA LEU A 323 11.66 12.15 9.59
C LEU A 323 10.66 12.65 8.55
N SER A 324 10.16 13.88 8.72
CA SER A 324 9.25 14.52 7.78
C SER A 324 9.87 14.69 6.40
N ILE A 325 11.13 15.16 6.33
CA ILE A 325 11.84 15.31 5.04
C ILE A 325 12.03 13.94 4.37
N ILE A 326 12.46 12.91 5.11
CA ILE A 326 12.63 11.56 4.56
C ILE A 326 11.30 11.04 4.02
N ALA A 327 10.21 11.18 4.78
CA ALA A 327 8.88 10.75 4.34
C ALA A 327 8.41 11.49 3.07
N ILE A 328 8.62 12.81 2.98
CA ILE A 328 8.29 13.58 1.76
C ILE A 328 9.10 13.08 0.56
N ILE A 329 10.41 12.88 0.71
CA ILE A 329 11.28 12.38 -0.37
C ILE A 329 10.83 10.98 -0.81
N LEU A 330 10.52 10.12 0.15
CA LEU A 330 10.08 8.75 -0.07
C LEU A 330 8.73 8.72 -0.83
N VAL A 331 7.76 9.57 -0.46
CA VAL A 331 6.50 9.74 -1.20
C VAL A 331 6.73 10.32 -2.59
N PHE A 332 7.71 11.21 -2.77
CA PHE A 332 8.03 11.81 -4.06
C PHE A 332 8.72 10.83 -5.02
N ILE A 333 9.46 9.85 -4.51
CA ILE A 333 10.12 8.82 -5.33
C ILE A 333 9.13 7.72 -5.77
N TYR A 334 8.12 7.41 -4.94
CA TYR A 334 7.06 6.45 -5.28
C TYR A 334 6.18 6.92 -6.43
#